data_AF-A0A1M6J0W7-F1
#
_entry.id   AF-A0A1M6J0W7-F1
#
_cell.length_a   1.000
_cell.length_b   1.000
_cell.length_c   1.000
_cell.angle_alpha   90.00
_cell.angle_beta   90.00
_cell.angle_gamma   90.00
#
_symmetry.space_group_name_H-M   'P 1'
#
loop_
_entity.id
_entity.type
_entity.pdbx_description
1 polymer ?
#
loop_
_entity_poly.entity_id
_entity_poly.type
_entity_poly.pdbx_seq_one_letter_code
_entity_poly.pdbx_strand_id
1 'polypeptide(L)'
;MRVRERLCVELAALRPDWEAWCARRGVTTAEGVRQLITAALDAEDADRDVPVETATRSTAVDEPRARVEIRLIQSELEAVDKRAVASGLTCNRWILALIRAQLTREPQLGQIEMRLLSDSNRQLATVSRWLAQLARDASAGRLPPDREPNLGAVRQLIDAHLRAVTAVIRANLDRWSR
;
A
#
# COMPACT_ATOMS: atom_id res chain seq x y z
N MET A 1 -28.39 -6.93 -11.30
CA MET A 1 -28.85 -5.54 -11.07
C MET A 1 -28.56 -5.18 -9.63
N ARG A 2 -27.71 -4.17 -9.36
CA ARG A 2 -27.56 -3.66 -7.99
C ARG A 2 -28.81 -2.84 -7.66
N VAL A 3 -29.56 -3.26 -6.63
CA VAL A 3 -30.70 -2.50 -6.12
C VAL A 3 -30.16 -1.16 -5.62
N ARG A 4 -30.65 -0.06 -6.19
CA ARG A 4 -30.32 1.28 -5.70
C ARG A 4 -31.31 1.61 -4.60
N GLU A 5 -30.90 1.40 -3.36
CA GLU A 5 -31.66 1.86 -2.20
C GLU A 5 -31.59 3.39 -2.15
N ARG A 6 -32.74 4.03 -1.98
CA ARG A 6 -32.87 5.49 -1.98
C ARG A 6 -33.56 5.92 -0.69
N LEU A 7 -32.95 6.88 -0.01
CA LEU A 7 -33.54 7.57 1.13
C LEU A 7 -33.90 8.99 0.68
N CYS A 8 -35.20 9.33 0.68
CA CYS A 8 -35.68 10.69 0.45
C CYS A 8 -36.00 11.33 1.80
N VAL A 9 -35.34 12.45 2.11
CA VAL A 9 -35.52 13.16 3.37
C VAL A 9 -35.91 14.61 3.07
N GLU A 10 -36.96 15.10 3.71
CA GLU A 10 -37.36 16.51 3.62
C GLU A 10 -36.58 17.32 4.65
N LEU A 11 -35.64 18.15 4.17
CA LEU A 11 -34.80 19.00 5.02
C LEU A 11 -35.42 20.38 5.31
N ALA A 12 -36.51 20.74 4.63
CA ALA A 12 -37.22 22.01 4.78
C ALA A 12 -36.29 23.22 5.02
N ALA A 13 -36.47 23.95 6.12
CA ALA A 13 -35.70 25.15 6.47
C ALA A 13 -34.21 24.89 6.79
N LEU A 14 -33.80 23.62 7.00
CA LEU A 14 -32.42 23.24 7.31
C LEU A 14 -31.55 23.03 6.06
N ARG A 15 -32.16 22.98 4.87
CA ARG A 15 -31.43 22.84 3.60
C ARG A 15 -30.31 23.89 3.38
N PRO A 16 -30.54 25.21 3.54
CA PRO A 16 -29.50 26.20 3.29
C PRO A 16 -28.30 26.07 4.24
N ASP A 17 -28.55 25.82 5.53
CA ASP A 17 -27.48 25.62 6.51
C ASP A 17 -26.69 24.33 6.24
N TRP A 18 -27.39 23.28 5.80
CA TRP A 18 -26.80 22.02 5.39
C TRP A 18 -25.92 22.17 4.13
N GLU A 19 -26.40 22.89 3.12
CA GLU A 19 -25.63 23.18 1.91
C GLU A 19 -24.38 24.00 2.22
N ALA A 20 -24.48 25.01 3.08
CA ALA A 20 -23.33 25.79 3.54
C ALA A 20 -22.32 24.94 4.33
N TRP A 21 -22.80 24.01 5.15
CA TRP A 21 -21.94 23.05 5.87
C TRP A 21 -21.20 22.11 4.91
N CYS A 22 -21.89 21.59 3.89
CA CYS A 22 -21.30 20.72 2.87
C CYS A 22 -20.28 21.48 2.00
N ALA A 23 -20.61 22.71 1.59
CA ALA A 23 -19.74 23.57 0.78
C ALA A 23 -18.42 23.90 1.49
N ARG A 24 -18.47 24.23 2.80
CA ARG A 24 -17.25 24.46 3.60
C ARG A 24 -16.33 23.24 3.70
N ARG A 25 -16.89 22.04 3.52
CA ARG A 25 -16.17 20.76 3.61
C ARG A 25 -15.85 20.15 2.23
N GLY A 26 -16.21 20.83 1.15
CA GLY A 26 -15.95 20.37 -0.22
C GLY A 26 -16.70 19.09 -0.61
N VAL A 27 -17.79 18.74 0.09
CA VAL A 27 -18.59 17.54 -0.16
C VAL A 27 -19.92 17.90 -0.81
N THR A 28 -20.48 16.99 -1.63
CA THR A 28 -21.84 17.16 -2.16
C THR A 28 -22.87 16.94 -1.06
N THR A 29 -24.09 17.47 -1.21
CA THR A 29 -25.17 17.29 -0.22
C THR A 29 -25.50 15.82 0.05
N ALA A 30 -25.51 14.98 -0.99
CA ALA A 30 -25.73 13.54 -0.86
C ALA A 30 -24.55 12.84 -0.17
N GLU A 31 -23.32 13.28 -0.43
CA GLU A 31 -22.12 12.74 0.21
C GLU A 31 -22.05 13.13 1.69
N GLY A 32 -22.40 14.38 2.03
CA GLY A 32 -22.51 14.82 3.41
C GLY A 32 -23.53 13.99 4.19
N VAL A 33 -24.66 13.62 3.58
CA VAL A 33 -25.70 12.81 4.24
C VAL A 33 -25.18 11.41 4.48
N ARG A 34 -24.48 10.81 3.50
CA ARG A 34 -23.83 9.50 3.70
C ARG A 34 -22.82 9.56 4.84
N GLN A 35 -21.95 10.57 4.87
CA GLN A 35 -20.95 10.73 5.93
C GLN A 35 -21.60 10.92 7.31
N LEU A 36 -22.72 11.65 7.40
CA LEU A 36 -23.44 11.84 8.65
C LEU A 36 -24.12 10.55 9.12
N ILE A 37 -24.73 9.80 8.22
CA ILE A 37 -25.30 8.48 8.53
C ILE A 37 -24.20 7.51 8.96
N THR A 38 -23.08 7.44 8.23
CA THR A 38 -21.94 6.61 8.60
C THR A 38 -21.39 7.00 9.96
N ALA A 39 -21.18 8.30 10.24
CA ALA A 39 -20.70 8.73 11.55
C ALA A 39 -21.69 8.43 12.69
N ALA A 40 -23.00 8.46 12.43
CA ALA A 40 -24.01 8.09 13.41
C ALA A 40 -24.02 6.57 13.69
N LEU A 41 -23.89 5.75 12.64
CA LEU A 41 -23.77 4.30 12.77
C LEU A 41 -22.45 3.88 13.45
N ASP A 42 -21.34 4.51 13.07
CA ASP A 42 -20.03 4.28 13.67
C ASP A 42 -20.00 4.72 15.14
N ALA A 43 -20.78 5.74 15.52
CA ALA A 43 -20.92 6.16 16.91
C ALA A 43 -21.76 5.19 17.76
N GLU A 44 -22.73 4.48 17.15
CA GLU A 44 -23.45 3.37 17.79
C GLU A 44 -22.59 2.10 17.88
N ASP A 45 -21.75 1.85 16.87
CA ASP A 45 -20.79 0.74 16.87
C ASP A 45 -19.57 1.01 17.78
N ALA A 46 -19.22 2.27 18.07
CA ALA A 46 -18.18 2.61 19.05
C ALA A 46 -18.56 2.23 20.50
N ASP A 47 -19.86 1.99 20.78
CA ASP A 47 -20.33 1.40 22.04
C ASP A 47 -20.28 -0.15 22.03
N ARG A 48 -20.04 -0.74 20.85
CA ARG A 48 -19.73 -2.16 20.66
C ARG A 48 -18.28 -2.28 20.26
N ASP A 49 -17.40 -2.27 21.25
CA ASP A 49 -15.95 -2.44 21.15
C ASP A 49 -15.58 -3.71 20.34
N VAL A 50 -15.60 -3.59 19.01
CA VAL A 50 -15.05 -4.55 18.06
C VAL A 50 -13.93 -3.79 17.38
N PRO A 51 -12.67 -4.18 17.60
CA PRO A 51 -11.56 -3.59 16.89
C PRO A 51 -11.85 -3.68 15.40
N VAL A 52 -11.80 -2.55 14.71
CA VAL A 52 -11.79 -2.50 13.24
C VAL A 52 -10.60 -3.34 12.79
N GLU A 53 -10.85 -4.62 12.53
CA GLU A 53 -9.86 -5.53 12.00
C GLU A 53 -9.47 -4.98 10.62
N THR A 54 -8.31 -4.34 10.58
CA THR A 54 -7.53 -4.02 9.37
C THR A 54 -7.12 -5.27 8.57
N ALA A 55 -7.86 -6.36 8.69
CA ALA A 55 -7.53 -7.67 8.15
C ALA A 55 -8.36 -7.97 6.89
N THR A 56 -8.25 -7.14 5.85
CA THR A 56 -8.41 -7.69 4.49
C THR A 56 -7.11 -8.36 4.07
N ARG A 57 -6.60 -9.27 4.91
CA ARG A 57 -5.65 -10.29 4.49
C ARG A 57 -6.49 -11.46 3.94
N SER A 58 -7.36 -11.19 2.97
CA SER A 58 -8.09 -12.27 2.30
C SER A 58 -7.08 -13.06 1.47
N THR A 59 -6.65 -14.17 2.06
CA THR A 59 -5.92 -15.25 1.42
C THR A 59 -6.84 -16.16 0.60
N ALA A 60 -8.13 -15.81 0.44
CA ALA A 60 -9.06 -16.57 -0.37
C ALA A 60 -8.72 -16.36 -1.85
N VAL A 61 -8.04 -17.35 -2.42
CA VAL A 61 -7.63 -17.45 -3.82
C VAL A 61 -8.83 -17.40 -4.80
N ASP A 62 -10.06 -17.50 -4.29
CA ASP A 62 -11.28 -17.75 -5.05
C ASP A 62 -12.41 -16.73 -4.82
N GLU A 63 -12.11 -15.57 -4.23
CA GLU A 63 -13.13 -14.52 -4.10
C GLU A 63 -13.56 -13.99 -5.48
N PRO A 64 -14.86 -13.94 -5.79
CA PRO A 64 -15.35 -13.51 -7.10
C PRO A 64 -14.98 -12.06 -7.36
N ARG A 65 -14.31 -11.80 -8.48
CA ARG A 65 -13.89 -10.44 -8.88
C ARG A 65 -15.11 -9.60 -9.22
N ALA A 66 -15.35 -8.54 -8.45
CA ALA A 66 -16.36 -7.54 -8.77
C ALA A 66 -15.83 -6.49 -9.77
N ARG A 67 -16.62 -6.18 -10.81
CA ARG A 67 -16.31 -5.09 -11.74
C ARG A 67 -16.72 -3.75 -11.12
N VAL A 68 -15.78 -2.80 -11.10
CA VAL A 68 -16.01 -1.40 -10.75
C VAL A 68 -15.76 -0.56 -12.00
N GLU A 69 -16.73 0.26 -12.38
CA GLU A 69 -16.59 1.19 -13.51
C GLU A 69 -16.30 2.59 -12.98
N ILE A 70 -15.16 3.14 -13.39
CA ILE A 70 -14.68 4.45 -12.97
C ILE A 70 -14.68 5.34 -14.21
N ARG A 71 -15.32 6.51 -14.11
CA ARG A 71 -15.28 7.54 -15.16
C ARG A 71 -14.26 8.58 -14.76
N LEU A 72 -13.30 8.81 -15.64
CA LEU A 72 -12.25 9.80 -15.49
C LEU A 72 -12.40 10.82 -16.62
N ILE A 73 -12.04 12.07 -16.36
CA ILE A 73 -11.88 13.03 -17.45
C ILE A 73 -10.59 12.72 -18.23
N GLN A 74 -10.48 13.22 -19.45
CA GLN A 74 -9.37 12.89 -20.36
C GLN A 74 -8.00 13.19 -19.74
N SER A 75 -7.85 14.33 -19.06
CA SER A 75 -6.61 14.72 -18.40
C SER A 75 -6.22 13.79 -17.24
N GLU A 76 -7.19 13.28 -16.49
CA GLU A 76 -6.96 12.29 -15.44
C GLU A 76 -6.51 10.96 -16.04
N LEU A 77 -7.17 10.51 -17.11
CA LEU A 77 -6.82 9.25 -17.78
C LEU A 77 -5.38 9.29 -18.31
N GLU A 78 -4.98 10.39 -18.95
CA GLU A 78 -3.60 10.58 -19.42
C GLU A 78 -2.58 10.59 -18.26
N ALA A 79 -2.94 11.20 -17.14
CA ALA A 79 -2.10 11.25 -15.96
C ALA A 79 -1.97 9.87 -15.29
N VAL A 80 -3.00 9.04 -15.35
CA VAL A 80 -2.97 7.65 -14.90
C VAL A 80 -2.10 6.82 -15.84
N ASP A 81 -2.26 6.97 -17.16
CA ASP A 81 -1.50 6.19 -18.15
C ASP A 81 0.02 6.45 -18.03
N LYS A 82 0.42 7.73 -17.93
CA LYS A 82 1.82 8.11 -17.69
C LYS A 82 2.39 7.47 -16.42
N ARG A 83 1.63 7.45 -15.32
CA ARG A 83 2.06 6.84 -14.06
C ARG A 83 2.14 5.32 -14.15
N ALA A 84 1.18 4.69 -14.84
CA ALA A 84 1.17 3.26 -15.07
C ALA A 84 2.42 2.83 -15.85
N VAL A 85 2.73 3.51 -16.96
CA VAL A 85 3.93 3.26 -17.76
C VAL A 85 5.21 3.45 -16.93
N ALA A 86 5.30 4.53 -16.15
CA ALA A 86 6.45 4.78 -15.27
C ALA A 86 6.67 3.66 -14.23
N SER A 87 5.60 3.02 -13.76
CA SER A 87 5.65 1.86 -12.87
C SER A 87 5.78 0.52 -13.61
N GLY A 88 5.80 0.48 -14.94
CA GLY A 88 5.80 -0.77 -15.73
C GLY A 88 4.52 -1.59 -15.54
N LEU A 89 3.39 -0.90 -15.38
CA LEU A 89 2.06 -1.44 -15.17
C LEU A 89 1.09 -1.01 -16.28
N THR A 90 0.03 -1.78 -16.48
CA THR A 90 -1.12 -1.29 -17.25
C THR A 90 -1.95 -0.33 -16.41
N CYS A 91 -2.66 0.60 -17.05
CA CYS A 91 -3.55 1.56 -16.38
C CYS A 91 -4.47 0.90 -15.33
N ASN A 92 -5.16 -0.18 -15.71
CA ASN A 92 -6.02 -0.94 -14.78
C ASN A 92 -5.25 -1.56 -13.60
N ARG A 93 -4.06 -2.14 -13.84
CA ARG A 93 -3.24 -2.71 -12.75
C ARG A 93 -2.71 -1.63 -11.82
N TRP A 94 -2.36 -0.46 -12.36
CA TRP A 94 -1.91 0.68 -11.58
C TRP A 94 -3.02 1.21 -10.67
N ILE A 95 -4.26 1.33 -11.18
CA ILE A 95 -5.43 1.71 -10.36
C ILE A 95 -5.69 0.68 -9.26
N LEU A 96 -5.65 -0.62 -9.58
CA LEU A 96 -5.81 -1.68 -8.58
C LEU A 96 -4.70 -1.65 -7.52
N ALA A 97 -3.45 -1.39 -7.93
CA ALA A 97 -2.33 -1.21 -7.02
C ALA A 97 -2.57 -0.02 -6.09
N LEU A 98 -3.06 1.12 -6.61
CA LEU A 98 -3.39 2.28 -5.78
C LEU A 98 -4.45 1.95 -4.72
N ILE A 99 -5.54 1.29 -5.13
CA ILE A 99 -6.60 0.88 -4.20
C ILE A 99 -6.05 -0.05 -3.13
N ARG A 100 -5.29 -1.08 -3.53
CA ARG A 100 -4.69 -2.04 -2.60
C ARG A 100 -3.71 -1.37 -1.64
N ALA A 101 -2.86 -0.46 -2.12
CA ALA A 101 -1.91 0.26 -1.28
C ALA A 101 -2.63 1.07 -0.18
N GLN A 102 -3.79 1.67 -0.51
CA GLN A 102 -4.59 2.40 0.47
C GLN A 102 -5.26 1.47 1.49
N LEU A 103 -5.79 0.32 1.03
CA LEU A 103 -6.48 -0.63 1.91
C LEU A 103 -5.53 -1.43 2.81
N THR A 104 -4.41 -1.92 2.27
CA THR A 104 -3.51 -2.81 3.01
C THR A 104 -2.34 -2.07 3.66
N ARG A 105 -2.13 -0.79 3.34
CA ARG A 105 -0.94 0.00 3.75
C ARG A 105 0.39 -0.66 3.37
N GLU A 106 0.38 -1.56 2.39
CA GLU A 106 1.58 -2.26 1.92
C GLU A 106 2.04 -1.70 0.57
N PRO A 107 3.37 -1.66 0.31
CA PRO A 107 3.92 -1.17 -0.94
C PRO A 107 3.51 -2.06 -2.12
N GLN A 108 2.98 -1.42 -3.17
CA GLN A 108 2.60 -2.06 -4.43
C GLN A 108 3.61 -1.66 -5.51
N LEU A 109 4.61 -2.51 -5.71
CA LEU A 109 5.80 -2.20 -6.50
C LEU A 109 5.61 -2.59 -7.97
N GLY A 110 5.85 -1.62 -8.85
CA GLY A 110 5.96 -1.72 -10.29
C GLY A 110 6.87 -2.83 -10.81
N GLN A 111 6.74 -3.27 -12.07
CA GLN A 111 7.69 -4.24 -12.66
C GLN A 111 9.12 -3.69 -12.67
N ILE A 112 9.24 -2.38 -12.96
CA ILE A 112 10.52 -1.67 -12.99
C ILE A 112 11.12 -1.60 -11.58
N GLU A 113 10.31 -1.18 -10.60
CA GLU A 113 10.73 -1.07 -9.20
C GLU A 113 11.14 -2.43 -8.62
N MET A 114 10.36 -3.47 -8.90
CA MET A 114 10.65 -4.84 -8.50
C MET A 114 12.00 -5.33 -9.05
N ARG A 115 12.33 -4.99 -10.30
CA ARG A 115 13.61 -5.35 -10.91
C ARG A 115 14.76 -4.60 -10.24
N LEU A 116 14.65 -3.27 -10.12
CA LEU A 116 15.69 -2.43 -9.50
C LEU A 116 15.95 -2.84 -8.05
N LEU A 117 14.89 -3.13 -7.29
CA LEU A 117 15.00 -3.58 -5.91
C LEU A 117 15.64 -4.97 -5.83
N SER A 118 15.31 -5.89 -6.74
CA SER A 118 15.93 -7.21 -6.81
C SER A 118 17.43 -7.12 -7.13
N ASP A 119 17.81 -6.26 -8.07
CA ASP A 119 19.21 -6.04 -8.45
C ASP A 119 20.01 -5.42 -7.29
N SER A 120 19.44 -4.42 -6.62
CA SER A 120 20.03 -3.80 -5.42
C SER A 120 20.23 -4.83 -4.30
N ASN A 121 19.22 -5.67 -4.02
CA ASN A 121 19.32 -6.72 -3.01
C ASN A 121 20.42 -7.74 -3.37
N ARG A 122 20.58 -8.09 -4.64
CA ARG A 122 21.65 -8.99 -5.10
C ARG A 122 23.04 -8.39 -4.88
N GLN A 123 23.20 -7.08 -5.11
CA GLN A 123 24.46 -6.38 -4.84
C GLN A 123 24.76 -6.37 -3.33
N LEU A 124 23.78 -6.03 -2.49
CA LEU A 124 23.93 -6.05 -1.03
C LEU A 124 24.27 -7.45 -0.48
N ALA A 125 23.68 -8.51 -1.03
CA ALA A 125 24.03 -9.89 -0.67
C ALA A 125 25.49 -10.23 -1.04
N THR A 126 26.03 -9.61 -2.09
CA THR A 126 27.44 -9.78 -2.46
C THR A 126 28.36 -9.05 -1.48
N VAL A 127 28.01 -7.82 -1.10
CA VAL A 127 28.70 -7.06 -0.04
C VAL A 127 28.68 -7.81 1.29
N SER A 128 27.53 -8.36 1.71
CA SER A 128 27.43 -9.15 2.95
C SER A 128 28.40 -10.35 2.95
N ARG A 129 28.50 -11.07 1.82
CA ARG A 129 29.47 -12.18 1.66
C ARG A 129 30.92 -11.70 1.73
N TRP A 130 31.24 -10.57 1.11
CA TRP A 130 32.58 -10.00 1.17
C TRP A 130 32.96 -9.58 2.59
N LEU A 131 32.03 -8.97 3.33
CA LEU A 131 32.24 -8.64 4.75
C LEU A 131 32.46 -9.89 5.61
N ALA A 132 31.75 -10.99 5.31
CA ALA A 132 31.96 -12.26 6.00
C ALA A 132 33.34 -12.87 5.72
N GLN A 133 33.85 -12.75 4.50
CA GLN A 133 35.20 -13.18 4.14
C GLN A 133 36.25 -12.34 4.89
N LEU A 134 36.13 -11.01 4.83
CA LEU A 134 37.07 -10.10 5.49
C LEU A 134 37.14 -10.31 7.00
N ALA A 135 35.99 -10.55 7.66
CA ALA A 135 35.94 -10.87 9.07
C ALA A 135 36.68 -12.18 9.40
N ARG A 136 36.52 -13.23 8.58
CA ARG A 136 37.24 -14.49 8.76
C ARG A 136 38.75 -14.33 8.58
N ASP A 137 39.17 -13.57 7.57
CA ASP A 137 40.59 -13.32 7.30
C ASP A 137 41.24 -12.48 8.41
N ALA A 138 40.50 -11.53 8.99
CA ALA A 138 40.93 -10.75 10.16
C ALA A 138 41.09 -11.65 11.40
N SER A 139 40.10 -12.47 11.72
CA SER A 139 40.15 -13.40 12.86
C SER A 139 41.21 -14.50 12.72
N ALA A 140 41.65 -14.82 11.50
CA ALA A 140 42.73 -15.78 11.23
C ALA A 140 44.15 -15.22 11.47
N GLY A 141 44.27 -14.04 12.11
CA GLY A 141 45.55 -13.48 12.55
C GLY A 141 46.27 -12.64 11.48
N ARG A 142 45.58 -12.17 10.44
CA ARG A 142 46.17 -11.33 9.37
C ARG A 142 46.01 -9.82 9.59
N LEU A 143 45.35 -9.37 10.66
CA LEU A 143 45.15 -7.95 10.98
C LEU A 143 45.49 -7.65 12.46
N PRO A 144 46.04 -6.47 12.79
CA PRO A 144 46.30 -6.07 14.18
C PRO A 144 44.99 -5.92 14.99
N PRO A 145 44.98 -6.28 16.29
CA PRO A 145 43.78 -6.32 17.13
C PRO A 145 43.17 -4.95 17.47
N ASP A 146 43.79 -3.84 17.09
CA ASP A 146 43.45 -2.49 17.58
C ASP A 146 42.49 -1.69 16.66
N ARG A 147 42.07 -2.28 15.53
CA ARG A 147 41.05 -1.72 14.64
C ARG A 147 40.27 -2.84 13.95
N GLU A 148 39.52 -3.63 14.71
CA GLU A 148 38.46 -4.43 14.09
C GLU A 148 37.24 -3.53 13.87
N PRO A 149 36.98 -3.02 12.64
CA PRO A 149 35.68 -2.43 12.34
C PRO A 149 34.59 -3.44 12.72
N ASN A 150 33.45 -2.96 13.21
CA ASN A 150 32.32 -3.81 13.58
C ASN A 150 31.62 -4.39 12.33
N LEU A 151 32.37 -5.13 11.51
CA LEU A 151 31.95 -5.77 10.28
C LEU A 151 30.83 -6.78 10.55
N GLY A 152 30.84 -7.39 11.74
CA GLY A 152 29.77 -8.26 12.23
C GLY A 152 28.43 -7.54 12.35
N ALA A 153 28.37 -6.38 13.00
CA ALA A 153 27.12 -5.62 13.14
C ALA A 153 26.63 -5.07 11.78
N VAL A 154 27.54 -4.56 10.94
CA VAL A 154 27.16 -4.08 9.59
C VAL A 154 26.58 -5.23 8.76
N ARG A 155 27.19 -6.42 8.80
CA ARG A 155 26.67 -7.61 8.13
C ARG A 155 25.27 -7.99 8.64
N GLN A 156 25.06 -8.01 9.96
CA GLN A 156 23.76 -8.34 10.53
C GLN A 156 22.67 -7.35 10.08
N LEU A 157 22.99 -6.05 10.01
CA LEU A 157 22.08 -5.03 9.51
C LEU A 157 21.73 -5.25 8.03
N ILE A 158 22.74 -5.54 7.20
CA ILE A 158 22.52 -5.85 5.77
C ILE A 158 21.66 -7.10 5.62
N ASP A 159 21.94 -8.18 6.34
CA ASP A 159 21.18 -9.43 6.25
C ASP A 159 19.73 -9.26 6.72
N ALA A 160 19.50 -8.44 7.75
CA ALA A 160 18.15 -8.10 8.20
C ALA A 160 17.38 -7.32 7.12
N HIS A 161 18.03 -6.33 6.50
CA HIS A 161 17.44 -5.57 5.40
C HIS A 161 17.14 -6.46 4.19
N LEU A 162 18.07 -7.34 3.78
CA LEU A 162 17.88 -8.28 2.68
C LEU A 162 16.63 -9.15 2.90
N ARG A 163 16.45 -9.70 4.12
CA ARG A 163 15.26 -10.49 4.47
C ARG A 163 13.98 -9.69 4.37
N ALA A 164 13.96 -8.47 4.92
CA ALA A 164 12.78 -7.60 4.86
C ALA A 164 12.38 -7.28 3.40
N VAL A 165 13.36 -6.91 2.57
CA VAL A 165 13.14 -6.60 1.15
C VAL A 165 12.67 -7.83 0.38
N THR A 166 13.27 -9.01 0.61
CA THR A 166 12.81 -10.25 -0.04
C THR A 166 11.37 -10.60 0.32
N ALA A 167 10.94 -10.34 1.57
CA ALA A 167 9.54 -10.54 1.96
C ALA A 167 8.59 -9.61 1.19
N VAL A 168 8.97 -8.32 1.02
CA VAL A 168 8.19 -7.34 0.24
C VAL A 168 8.10 -7.75 -1.23
N ILE A 169 9.21 -8.19 -1.83
CA ILE A 169 9.28 -8.66 -3.23
C ILE A 169 8.37 -9.88 -3.41
N ARG A 170 8.48 -10.90 -2.55
CA ARG A 170 7.63 -12.10 -2.64
C ARG A 170 6.14 -11.75 -2.52
N ALA A 171 5.78 -10.92 -1.55
CA ALA A 171 4.40 -10.49 -1.38
C ALA A 171 3.86 -9.71 -2.60
N ASN A 172 4.70 -8.96 -3.31
CA ASN A 172 4.32 -8.30 -4.56
C ASN A 172 4.17 -9.32 -5.72
N LEU A 173 5.12 -10.25 -5.88
CA LEU A 173 5.06 -11.29 -6.91
C LEU A 173 3.81 -12.18 -6.76
N ASP A 174 3.52 -12.65 -5.54
CA ASP A 174 2.37 -13.51 -5.26
C ASP A 174 1.04 -12.83 -5.57
N ARG A 175 0.99 -11.49 -5.53
CA ARG A 175 -0.21 -10.71 -5.89
C ARG A 175 -0.36 -10.48 -7.39
N TRP A 176 0.75 -10.59 -8.12
CA TRP A 176 0.84 -10.24 -9.53
C TRP A 176 0.86 -11.46 -10.45
N SER A 177 1.21 -12.62 -9.93
CA SER A 177 1.07 -13.91 -10.61
C SER A 177 -0.39 -14.39 -10.70
N ARG A 178 -1.30 -13.71 -10.00
CA ARG A 178 -2.75 -13.93 -9.97
C ARG A 178 -3.48 -12.91 -10.85
#